data_AF-A0A845X244-F1
#
_entry.id   AF-A0A845X244-F1
#
_cell.length_a   1.000
_cell.length_b   1.000
_cell.length_c   1.000
_cell.angle_alpha   90.00
_cell.angle_beta   90.00
_cell.angle_gamma   90.00
#
_symmetry.space_group_name_H-M   'P 1'
#
loop_
_entity.id
_entity.type
_entity.pdbx_description
1 polymer ?
#
loop_
_entity_poly.entity_id
_entity_poly.type
_entity_poly.pdbx_seq_one_letter_code
_entity_poly.pdbx_strand_id
1 'polypeptide(L)'
;MTTTIQTQQSASTWERFCQWVTSTNNRIYVGWFGVLMIPTLLTATTCYLIAFIAAPPVDIDGIREPVAGSLIYGNNIVSGAVVPSSNAIGLHFYPIWEA
;
A
#
# COMPACT_ATOMS: atom_id res chain seq x y z
N MET A 1 -45.40 16.70 29.71
CA MET A 1 -43.95 16.45 29.80
C MET A 1 -43.74 14.95 29.59
N THR A 2 -43.48 14.54 28.35
CA THR A 2 -43.29 13.14 28.00
C THR A 2 -41.79 12.91 27.95
N THR A 3 -41.23 12.36 29.02
CA THR A 3 -39.84 11.90 29.08
C THR A 3 -39.67 10.76 28.10
N THR A 4 -39.15 11.09 26.92
CA THR A 4 -38.57 10.12 26.00
C THR A 4 -37.38 9.49 26.70
N ILE A 5 -37.58 8.29 27.24
CA ILE A 5 -36.50 7.42 27.67
C ILE A 5 -35.66 7.15 26.41
N GLN A 6 -34.58 7.91 26.24
CA GLN A 6 -33.49 7.53 25.36
C GLN A 6 -32.90 6.26 25.95
N THR A 7 -33.39 5.12 25.49
CA THR A 7 -32.63 3.88 25.52
C THR A 7 -31.34 4.16 24.75
N GLN A 8 -30.30 4.63 25.46
CA GLN A 8 -28.93 4.32 25.09
C GLN A 8 -28.78 2.80 25.19
N GLN A 9 -29.36 2.06 24.24
CA GLN A 9 -28.90 0.72 23.95
C GLN A 9 -27.43 0.91 23.60
N SER A 10 -26.57 0.41 24.47
CA SER A 10 -25.13 0.38 24.28
C SER A 10 -24.84 -0.28 22.94
N ALA A 11 -24.65 0.54 21.89
CA ALA A 11 -24.33 0.07 20.55
C ALA A 11 -23.18 -0.95 20.64
N SER A 12 -23.33 -2.07 19.95
CA SER A 12 -22.34 -3.16 19.99
C SER A 12 -20.97 -2.65 19.53
N THR A 13 -19.88 -3.32 19.93
CA THR A 13 -18.52 -2.94 19.48
C THR A 13 -18.43 -2.87 17.95
N TRP A 14 -19.08 -3.81 17.26
CA TRP A 14 -19.16 -3.83 15.80
C TRP A 14 -19.90 -2.62 15.23
N GLU A 15 -21.04 -2.27 15.83
CA GLU A 15 -21.84 -1.12 15.39
C GLU A 15 -21.08 0.20 15.59
N ARG A 16 -20.36 0.36 16.72
CA ARG A 16 -19.48 1.51 16.96
C ARG A 16 -18.35 1.58 15.92
N PHE A 17 -17.76 0.44 15.56
CA PHE A 17 -16.74 0.36 14.50
C PHE A 17 -17.30 0.80 13.15
N CYS A 18 -18.46 0.27 12.74
CA CYS A 18 -19.12 0.66 11.49
C CYS A 18 -19.42 2.17 11.46
N GLN A 19 -20.00 2.70 12.54
CA GLN A 19 -20.30 4.13 12.67
C GLN A 19 -19.02 4.99 12.56
N TRP A 20 -17.90 4.53 13.13
CA TRP A 20 -16.62 5.23 13.04
C TRP A 20 -16.02 5.18 11.63
N VAL A 21 -16.02 4.00 10.98
CA VAL A 21 -15.51 3.81 9.61
C VAL A 21 -16.26 4.73 8.64
N THR A 22 -17.59 4.84 8.77
CA THR A 22 -18.43 5.68 7.89
C THR A 22 -18.67 7.09 8.43
N SER A 23 -17.95 7.52 9.47
CA SER A 23 -18.12 8.84 10.06
C SER A 23 -17.65 9.94 9.11
N THR A 24 -18.52 10.92 8.85
CA THR A 24 -18.20 12.14 8.10
C THR A 24 -17.43 13.17 8.94
N ASN A 25 -17.29 12.93 10.24
CA ASN A 25 -16.55 13.81 11.17
C ASN A 25 -15.04 13.48 11.21
N ASN A 26 -14.60 12.40 10.57
CA ASN A 26 -13.17 12.10 10.45
C ASN A 26 -12.48 13.13 9.54
N ARG A 27 -11.30 13.63 9.95
CA ARG A 27 -10.51 14.61 9.16
C ARG A 27 -10.17 14.10 7.77
N ILE A 28 -9.92 12.80 7.65
CA ILE A 28 -9.79 12.06 6.40
C ILE A 28 -10.84 10.96 6.46
N TYR A 29 -11.77 10.96 5.50
CA TYR A 29 -12.81 9.95 5.45
C TYR A 29 -12.20 8.57 5.17
N VAL A 30 -12.67 7.55 5.91
CA VAL A 30 -12.22 6.17 5.76
C VAL A 30 -13.16 5.43 4.81
N GLY A 31 -14.38 5.14 5.24
CA GLY A 31 -15.32 4.30 4.50
C GLY A 31 -14.82 2.87 4.29
N TRP A 32 -15.67 2.00 3.75
CA TRP A 32 -15.30 0.59 3.54
C TRP A 32 -14.19 0.40 2.50
N PHE A 33 -14.10 1.27 1.49
CA PHE A 33 -12.96 1.29 0.57
C PHE A 33 -11.66 1.68 1.26
N GLY A 34 -11.69 2.63 2.20
CA GLY A 34 -10.53 3.05 2.97
C GLY A 34 -9.87 1.93 3.76
N VAL A 35 -10.66 0.96 4.23
CA VAL A 35 -10.16 -0.22 4.96
C VAL A 35 -9.17 -1.03 4.12
N LEU A 36 -9.37 -1.13 2.80
CA LEU A 36 -8.43 -1.80 1.89
C LEU A 36 -7.40 -0.84 1.31
N MET A 37 -7.82 0.39 0.99
CA MET A 37 -6.98 1.40 0.35
C MET A 37 -5.81 1.81 1.25
N ILE A 38 -6.06 2.07 2.54
CA ILE A 38 -5.02 2.53 3.47
C ILE A 38 -3.87 1.52 3.58
N PRO A 39 -4.08 0.24 3.92
CA PRO A 39 -2.97 -0.72 4.04
C PRO A 39 -2.27 -0.98 2.70
N THR A 40 -3.00 -1.05 1.58
CA THR A 40 -2.40 -1.32 0.27
C THR A 40 -1.55 -0.16 -0.22
N LEU A 41 -2.03 1.09 -0.09
CA LEU A 41 -1.24 2.28 -0.45
C LEU A 41 -0.03 2.45 0.45
N LEU A 42 -0.17 2.29 1.77
CA LEU A 42 0.96 2.41 2.69
C LEU A 42 2.06 1.37 2.39
N THR A 43 1.66 0.13 2.09
CA THR A 43 2.60 -0.93 1.72
C THR A 43 3.30 -0.61 0.39
N ALA A 44 2.54 -0.21 -0.64
CA ALA A 44 3.10 0.15 -1.94
C ALA A 44 4.04 1.36 -1.86
N THR A 45 3.66 2.41 -1.14
CA THR A 45 4.50 3.61 -0.94
C THR A 45 5.78 3.27 -0.19
N THR A 46 5.70 2.47 0.87
CA THR A 46 6.89 2.07 1.65
C THR A 46 7.85 1.25 0.79
N CYS A 47 7.34 0.27 0.05
CA CYS A 47 8.15 -0.55 -0.88
C CYS A 47 8.81 0.32 -1.96
N TYR A 48 8.03 1.20 -2.60
CA TYR A 48 8.53 2.10 -3.63
C TYR A 48 9.66 3.00 -3.13
N LEU A 49 9.50 3.63 -1.96
CA LEU A 49 10.51 4.53 -1.41
C LEU A 49 11.82 3.80 -1.10
N ILE A 50 11.75 2.63 -0.47
CA ILE A 50 12.94 1.84 -0.14
C ILE A 50 13.62 1.38 -1.44
N ALA A 51 12.86 0.87 -2.41
CA ALA A 51 13.40 0.38 -3.66
C ALA A 51 14.04 1.51 -4.49
N PHE A 52 13.39 2.66 -4.60
CA PHE A 52 13.90 3.80 -5.35
C PHE A 52 15.22 4.33 -4.77
N ILE A 53 15.40 4.26 -3.45
CA ILE A 53 16.62 4.71 -2.79
C ILE A 53 17.73 3.65 -2.88
N ALA A 54 17.41 2.38 -2.61
CA ALA A 54 18.41 1.38 -2.22
C ALA A 54 18.31 0.02 -2.94
N ALA A 55 17.41 -0.19 -3.91
CA ALA A 55 17.35 -1.46 -4.62
C ALA A 55 18.63 -1.76 -5.40
N PRO A 56 19.13 -3.01 -5.39
CA PRO A 56 20.23 -3.42 -6.27
C PRO A 56 19.78 -3.44 -7.75
N PRO A 57 20.71 -3.54 -8.70
CA PRO A 57 20.40 -3.69 -10.13
C PRO A 57 19.52 -4.91 -10.42
N VAL A 58 18.59 -4.77 -11.37
CA VAL A 58 17.58 -5.79 -11.71
C VAL A 58 17.71 -6.20 -13.18
N ASP A 59 17.70 -7.51 -13.46
CA ASP A 59 17.75 -8.08 -14.82
C ASP A 59 16.36 -8.06 -15.48
N ILE A 60 15.98 -6.91 -16.03
CA ILE A 60 14.66 -6.65 -16.60
C ILE A 60 14.34 -7.57 -17.80
N ASP A 61 15.29 -7.78 -18.69
CA ASP A 61 15.06 -8.54 -19.93
C ASP A 61 15.31 -10.05 -19.77
N GLY A 62 15.81 -10.49 -18.61
CA GLY A 62 16.09 -11.89 -18.31
C GLY A 62 17.31 -12.46 -19.07
N ILE A 63 18.16 -11.58 -19.57
CA ILE A 63 19.36 -11.92 -20.36
C ILE A 63 20.64 -11.87 -19.52
N ARG A 64 20.52 -11.74 -18.20
CA ARG A 64 21.63 -11.57 -17.24
C ARG A 64 22.37 -10.25 -17.43
N GLU A 65 21.65 -9.18 -17.78
CA GLU A 65 22.17 -7.81 -17.86
C GLU A 65 21.42 -6.90 -16.87
N PRO A 66 21.89 -6.80 -15.60
CA PRO A 66 21.18 -6.02 -14.59
C PRO A 66 21.26 -4.51 -14.82
N VAL A 67 20.12 -3.84 -14.70
CA VAL A 67 19.97 -2.38 -14.82
C VAL A 67 19.90 -1.73 -13.44
N ALA A 68 20.76 -0.76 -13.17
CA ALA A 68 20.74 0.01 -11.93
C ALA A 68 19.65 1.08 -11.98
N GLY A 69 18.66 0.99 -11.08
CA GLY A 69 17.56 1.97 -11.00
C GLY A 69 17.56 2.88 -9.77
N SER A 70 18.28 2.52 -8.70
CA SER A 70 18.19 3.24 -7.43
C SER A 70 19.23 4.36 -7.28
N LEU A 71 18.96 5.29 -6.36
CA LEU A 71 19.83 6.44 -6.08
C LEU A 71 21.22 6.03 -5.57
N ILE A 72 21.29 5.06 -4.66
CA ILE A 72 22.57 4.57 -4.12
C ILE A 72 23.43 3.93 -5.21
N TYR A 73 22.81 3.37 -6.25
CA TYR A 73 23.50 2.78 -7.40
C TYR A 73 23.76 3.78 -8.54
N GLY A 74 23.86 5.07 -8.24
CA GLY A 74 24.38 6.09 -9.16
C GLY A 74 23.32 6.82 -9.99
N ASN A 75 22.04 6.69 -9.65
CA ASN A 75 20.96 7.43 -10.32
C ASN A 75 20.62 8.75 -9.61
N ASN A 76 20.06 9.69 -10.38
CA ASN A 76 19.44 10.91 -9.86
C ASN A 76 17.90 10.83 -9.97
N ILE A 77 17.19 11.90 -9.64
CA ILE A 77 15.70 11.92 -9.68
C ILE A 77 15.13 11.70 -11.08
N VAL A 78 15.87 12.05 -12.14
CA VAL A 78 15.43 11.89 -13.54
C VAL A 78 15.74 10.48 -14.04
N SER A 79 16.92 9.92 -13.70
CA SER A 79 17.34 8.60 -14.19
C SER A 79 16.89 7.45 -13.29
N GLY A 80 16.51 7.73 -12.04
CA GLY A 80 16.10 6.72 -11.08
C GLY A 80 14.75 6.10 -11.42
N ALA A 81 14.64 4.79 -11.20
CA ALA A 81 13.41 4.02 -11.41
C ALA A 81 13.38 2.78 -10.51
N VAL A 82 12.16 2.33 -10.18
CA VAL A 82 11.96 0.95 -9.71
C VAL A 82 11.81 0.08 -10.95
N VAL A 83 12.83 -0.73 -11.23
CA VAL A 83 12.93 -1.50 -12.47
C VAL A 83 11.89 -2.64 -12.47
N PRO A 84 11.17 -2.87 -13.60
CA PRO A 84 10.24 -4.00 -13.74
C PRO A 84 10.89 -5.37 -13.46
N SER A 85 10.04 -6.36 -13.16
CA SER A 85 10.47 -7.74 -12.96
C SER A 85 11.07 -8.35 -14.23
N SER A 86 11.95 -9.34 -14.05
CA SER A 86 12.62 -10.03 -15.15
C SER A 86 11.65 -10.71 -16.11
N ASN A 87 11.91 -10.62 -17.42
CA ASN A 87 11.18 -11.36 -18.45
C ASN A 87 11.28 -12.89 -18.26
N ALA A 88 12.29 -13.39 -17.52
CA ALA A 88 12.38 -14.80 -17.14
C ALA A 88 11.25 -15.25 -16.20
N ILE A 89 10.62 -14.32 -15.45
CA ILE A 89 9.43 -14.59 -14.63
C ILE A 89 8.17 -14.61 -15.52
N GLY A 90 8.16 -13.88 -16.63
CA GLY A 90 6.98 -13.77 -17.50
C GLY A 90 5.77 -13.22 -16.75
N LEU A 91 4.64 -13.95 -16.79
CA LEU A 91 3.39 -13.59 -16.11
C LEU A 91 3.15 -14.41 -14.83
N HIS A 92 4.17 -15.12 -14.35
CA HIS A 92 4.06 -15.87 -13.10
C HIS A 92 3.91 -14.91 -11.92
N PHE A 93 3.05 -15.27 -10.97
CA PHE A 93 2.91 -14.53 -9.72
C PHE A 93 4.17 -14.71 -8.87
N TYR A 94 4.88 -13.63 -8.57
CA TYR A 94 6.17 -13.65 -7.89
C TYR A 94 6.14 -12.86 -6.57
N PRO A 95 5.49 -13.41 -5.53
CA PRO A 95 5.54 -12.86 -4.18
C PRO A 95 6.89 -13.15 -3.52
N ILE A 96 7.15 -12.49 -2.39
CA ILE A 96 8.42 -12.61 -1.64
C ILE A 96 8.75 -14.08 -1.27
N TRP A 97 7.75 -14.91 -1.01
CA TRP A 97 7.94 -16.31 -0.59
C TRP A 97 8.15 -17.30 -1.75
N GLU A 98 8.14 -16.85 -3.00
CA GLU A 98 8.49 -17.68 -4.18
C GLU A 98 9.96 -17.48 -4.62
N ALA A 99 10.69 -16.57 -3.95
CA ALA A 99 12.08 -16.26 -4.25
C ALA A 99 13.08 -17.32 -3.75
#